data_AF-A0A5C8RTS0-F1
#
_entry.id   AF-A0A5C8RTS0-F1
#
_cell.length_a   1.000
_cell.length_b   1.000
_cell.length_c   1.000
_cell.angle_alpha   90.00
_cell.angle_beta   90.00
_cell.angle_gamma   90.00
#
_symmetry.space_group_name_H-M   'P 1'
#
loop_
_entity.id
_entity.type
_entity.pdbx_description
1 polymer ?
#
loop_
_entity_poly.entity_id
_entity_poly.type
_entity_poly.pdbx_seq_one_letter_code
_entity_poly.pdbx_strand_id
1 'polypeptide(L)'
;MWRALAFLALLAVAAFGAVWIADRPGSVTIVWNGYEVATSLAIALVGVGVAAIVLGLVWAVVRGLITLPDTLVNGSRERRRAKGFTALSRGMVAVGSGDPLAARRHAGDAERLLGAEPLTLLLKAQAAQISGDRQAAESAFQRMVDDPETRVLGLRGLFVEARRREDDVSARAYAAEAARLAPSVTWANDAVLEAQCADGDWGGALEIVERRGSLGLIEKAEARRQRAVLLTAMAQVREAGEPEAATERALQAVKLAPDLVPAACIAGRLLARRGDLKKAAKIVEAAWKANPHPDLAKVYLNLRTGDSVRDRLTRAETLAKLSSWTPEARLALAQAAFDARDFAKAREAIQPLLDDGPTVRTCLMMARIEEAEHGAGSGRAREWLARAAHAPRDPVWIADGVASPTWEPISPVSGRIDAFVWQAPPNLLTGQEPFESAAPEAESAALAAPRP
;
A
#
# COMPACT_ATOMS: atom_id res chain seq x y z
N MET A 1 33.62 -27.37 49.84
CA MET A 1 34.29 -28.44 50.60
C MET A 1 35.35 -29.17 49.79
N TRP A 2 35.09 -29.54 48.52
CA TRP A 2 36.08 -30.20 47.63
C TRP A 2 37.42 -29.46 47.48
N ARG A 3 37.40 -28.13 47.33
CA ARG A 3 38.60 -27.29 47.25
C ARG A 3 39.48 -27.35 48.51
N ALA A 4 38.88 -27.52 49.69
CA ALA A 4 39.60 -27.61 50.95
C ALA A 4 40.21 -29.01 51.17
N LEU A 5 39.48 -30.07 50.77
CA LEU A 5 40.00 -31.45 50.79
C LEU A 5 41.14 -31.65 49.78
N ALA A 6 41.02 -31.07 48.58
CA ALA A 6 42.09 -31.09 47.59
C ALA A 6 43.35 -30.36 48.07
N PHE A 7 43.18 -29.24 48.77
CA PHE A 7 44.29 -28.48 49.36
C PHE A 7 44.97 -29.27 50.51
N LEU A 8 44.19 -29.91 51.39
CA LEU A 8 44.71 -30.76 52.46
C LEU A 8 45.44 -32.00 51.93
N ALA A 9 44.90 -32.65 50.89
CA ALA A 9 45.55 -33.77 50.23
C ALA A 9 46.87 -33.35 49.55
N LEU A 10 46.88 -32.20 48.87
CA LEU A 10 48.10 -31.63 48.28
C LEU A 10 49.15 -31.29 49.35
N LEU A 11 48.71 -30.71 50.47
CA LEU A 11 49.58 -30.38 51.61
C LEU A 11 50.18 -31.65 52.24
N ALA A 12 49.37 -32.71 52.39
CA ALA A 12 49.83 -34.00 52.92
C ALA A 12 50.85 -34.67 51.99
N VAL A 13 50.62 -34.63 50.67
CA VAL A 13 51.58 -35.14 49.67
C VAL A 13 52.87 -34.32 49.65
N ALA A 14 52.76 -32.99 49.76
CA ALA A 14 53.93 -32.11 49.84
C ALA A 14 54.74 -32.33 51.13
N ALA A 15 54.07 -32.49 52.26
CA ALA A 15 54.71 -32.81 53.54
C ALA A 15 55.39 -34.19 53.50
N PHE A 16 54.71 -35.20 52.94
CA PHE A 16 55.27 -36.53 52.75
C PHE A 16 56.51 -36.52 51.84
N GLY A 17 56.44 -35.80 50.71
CA GLY A 17 57.59 -35.62 49.82
C GLY A 17 58.77 -34.91 50.49
N ALA A 18 58.51 -33.88 51.30
CA ALA A 18 59.52 -33.15 52.05
C ALA A 18 60.23 -34.04 53.09
N VAL A 19 59.48 -34.87 53.82
CA VAL A 19 60.04 -35.82 54.80
C VAL A 19 60.84 -36.93 54.10
N TRP A 20 60.33 -37.48 53.00
CA TRP A 20 61.01 -38.53 52.23
C TRP A 20 62.35 -38.09 51.63
N ILE A 21 62.47 -36.81 51.27
CA ILE A 21 63.71 -36.18 50.81
C ILE A 21 64.67 -35.92 51.97
N ALA A 22 64.16 -35.54 53.15
CA ALA A 22 64.98 -35.32 54.35
C ALA A 22 65.65 -36.62 54.85
N ASP A 23 64.95 -37.76 54.73
CA ASP A 23 65.42 -39.06 55.20
C ASP A 23 66.41 -39.77 54.24
N ARG A 24 66.67 -39.22 53.04
CA ARG A 24 67.67 -39.76 52.09
C ARG A 24 68.75 -38.71 51.77
N PRO A 25 69.91 -38.74 52.46
CA PRO A 25 71.00 -37.82 52.15
C PRO A 25 71.64 -38.17 50.79
N GLY A 26 71.32 -37.36 49.77
CA GLY A 26 71.99 -37.36 48.48
C GLY A 26 72.78 -36.07 48.27
N SER A 27 73.93 -36.14 47.63
CA SER A 27 74.71 -34.97 47.20
C SER A 27 74.50 -34.72 45.71
N VAL A 28 74.23 -33.48 45.34
CA VAL A 28 74.21 -33.04 43.94
C VAL A 28 75.47 -32.22 43.71
N THR A 29 76.35 -32.70 42.84
CA THR A 29 77.54 -31.98 42.39
C THR A 29 77.23 -31.30 41.06
N ILE A 30 77.28 -29.97 41.05
CA ILE A 30 77.16 -29.17 39.83
C ILE A 30 78.58 -28.78 39.42
N VAL A 31 79.00 -29.25 38.25
CA VAL A 31 80.31 -28.92 37.67
C VAL A 31 80.07 -27.87 36.59
N TRP A 32 80.53 -26.64 36.84
CA TRP A 32 80.38 -25.54 35.90
C TRP A 32 81.74 -24.87 35.69
N ASN A 33 82.26 -24.94 34.46
CA ASN A 33 83.49 -24.24 34.04
C ASN A 33 84.69 -24.46 34.99
N GLY A 34 84.88 -25.70 35.46
CA GLY A 34 85.96 -26.09 36.37
C GLY A 34 85.71 -25.84 37.86
N TYR A 35 84.58 -25.22 38.23
CA TYR A 35 84.15 -25.09 39.63
C TYR A 35 83.18 -26.22 39.99
N GLU A 36 83.54 -26.99 41.02
CA GLU A 36 82.68 -28.02 41.61
C GLU A 36 82.01 -27.47 42.87
N VAL A 37 80.70 -27.36 42.83
CA VAL A 37 79.90 -27.00 44.01
C VAL A 37 79.09 -28.23 44.42
N ALA A 38 79.53 -28.88 45.51
CA ALA A 38 78.80 -29.98 46.13
C ALA A 38 77.73 -29.41 47.08
N THR A 39 76.46 -29.60 46.74
CA THR A 39 75.34 -29.13 47.56
C THR A 39 74.47 -30.32 47.97
N SER A 40 73.75 -30.21 49.11
CA SER A 40 72.78 -31.24 49.48
C SER A 40 71.59 -31.24 48.52
N LEU A 41 71.05 -32.43 48.24
CA LEU A 41 69.88 -32.62 47.37
C LEU A 41 68.69 -31.75 47.81
N ALA A 42 68.52 -31.54 49.12
CA ALA A 42 67.48 -30.68 49.68
C ALA A 42 67.61 -29.22 49.22
N ILE A 43 68.82 -28.65 49.27
CA ILE A 43 69.07 -27.26 48.84
C ILE A 43 68.89 -27.11 47.32
N ALA A 44 69.34 -28.11 46.55
CA ALA A 44 69.17 -28.11 45.09
C ALA A 44 67.68 -28.13 44.69
N LEU A 45 66.86 -28.96 45.35
CA LEU A 45 65.42 -29.03 45.09
C LEU A 45 64.68 -27.76 45.49
N VAL A 46 65.05 -27.14 46.62
CA VAL A 46 64.51 -25.83 47.01
C VAL A 46 64.90 -24.77 45.97
N GLY A 47 66.15 -24.77 45.49
CA GLY A 47 66.60 -23.85 44.44
C GLY A 47 65.81 -24.00 43.14
N VAL A 48 65.55 -25.23 42.70
CA VAL A 48 64.71 -25.50 41.52
C VAL A 48 63.26 -25.05 41.75
N GLY A 49 62.71 -25.28 42.94
CA GLY A 49 61.36 -24.82 43.29
C GLY A 49 61.24 -23.30 43.27
N VAL A 50 62.20 -22.59 43.86
CA VAL A 50 62.25 -21.12 43.82
C VAL A 50 62.39 -20.62 42.39
N ALA A 51 63.27 -21.23 41.58
CA ALA A 51 63.44 -20.87 40.18
C ALA A 51 62.14 -21.07 39.38
N ALA A 52 61.42 -22.18 39.60
CA ALA A 52 60.14 -22.44 38.95
C ALA A 52 59.06 -21.42 39.35
N ILE A 53 59.01 -21.02 40.63
CA ILE A 53 58.10 -19.96 41.11
C ILE A 53 58.44 -18.62 40.44
N VAL A 54 59.72 -18.26 40.40
CA VAL A 54 60.18 -17.01 39.77
C VAL A 54 59.88 -17.00 38.27
N LEU A 55 60.16 -18.09 37.55
CA LEU A 55 59.80 -18.25 36.14
C LEU A 55 58.28 -18.17 35.92
N GLY A 56 57.49 -18.80 36.79
CA GLY A 56 56.03 -18.72 36.76
C GLY A 56 55.52 -17.28 36.99
N LEU A 57 56.12 -16.55 37.92
CA LEU A 57 55.83 -15.14 38.19
C LEU A 57 56.20 -14.25 36.99
N VAL A 58 57.39 -14.41 36.43
CA VAL A 58 57.84 -13.68 35.24
C VAL A 58 56.91 -13.97 34.06
N TRP A 59 56.55 -15.24 33.83
CA TRP A 59 55.59 -15.61 32.78
C TRP A 59 54.20 -15.02 33.01
N ALA A 60 53.69 -15.01 34.24
CA ALA A 60 52.42 -14.39 34.58
C ALA A 60 52.43 -12.87 34.38
N VAL A 61 53.52 -12.19 34.74
CA VAL A 61 53.70 -10.75 34.51
C VAL A 61 53.77 -10.44 33.02
N VAL A 62 54.57 -11.19 32.25
CA VAL A 62 54.68 -11.03 30.79
C VAL A 62 53.33 -11.28 30.12
N ARG A 63 52.63 -12.35 30.47
CA ARG A 63 51.30 -12.66 29.94
C ARG A 63 50.28 -11.60 30.34
N GLY A 64 50.33 -11.11 31.58
CA GLY A 64 49.49 -10.01 32.06
C GLY A 64 49.70 -8.73 31.24
N LEU A 65 50.95 -8.32 31.03
CA LEU A 65 51.29 -7.15 30.20
C LEU A 65 50.87 -7.30 28.74
N ILE A 66 50.94 -8.50 28.17
CA ILE A 66 50.52 -8.75 26.77
C ILE A 66 49.00 -8.83 26.63
N THR A 67 48.25 -9.30 27.64
CA THR A 67 46.78 -9.49 27.58
C THR A 67 45.96 -8.33 28.18
N LEU A 68 46.58 -7.46 28.98
CA LEU A 68 45.99 -6.22 29.50
C LEU A 68 45.47 -5.25 28.43
N PRO A 69 46.16 -5.04 27.29
CA PRO A 69 45.66 -4.17 26.23
C PRO A 69 44.31 -4.62 25.69
N ASP A 70 44.15 -5.92 25.40
CA ASP A 70 42.93 -6.46 24.79
C ASP A 70 41.72 -6.39 25.75
N THR A 71 41.92 -6.66 27.04
CA THR A 71 40.80 -6.63 28.02
C THR A 71 40.31 -5.22 28.32
N LEU A 72 41.21 -4.22 28.38
CA LEU A 72 40.85 -2.81 28.59
C LEU A 72 40.20 -2.19 27.33
N VAL A 73 40.74 -2.48 26.15
CA VAL A 73 40.21 -1.94 24.88
C VAL A 73 38.83 -2.54 24.57
N ASN A 74 38.64 -3.85 24.77
CA ASN A 74 37.36 -4.50 24.53
C ASN A 74 36.28 -4.05 25.54
N GLY A 75 36.62 -3.89 26.82
CA GLY A 75 35.69 -3.38 27.83
C GLY A 75 35.21 -1.94 27.57
N SER A 76 36.07 -1.08 27.01
CA SER A 76 35.70 0.28 26.63
C SER A 76 34.77 0.31 25.41
N ARG A 77 35.05 -0.53 24.40
CA ARG A 77 34.18 -0.68 23.22
C ARG A 77 32.78 -1.16 23.59
N GLU A 78 32.68 -2.17 24.45
CA GLU A 78 31.40 -2.71 24.94
C GLU A 78 30.57 -1.62 25.64
N ARG A 79 31.21 -0.85 26.54
CA ARG A 79 30.56 0.27 27.26
C ARG A 79 30.14 1.39 26.32
N ARG A 80 30.95 1.73 25.31
CA ARG A 80 30.61 2.73 24.30
C ARG A 80 29.40 2.29 23.49
N ARG A 81 29.37 1.02 23.08
CA ARG A 81 28.26 0.42 22.33
C ARG A 81 26.97 0.37 23.15
N ALA A 82 27.04 -0.03 24.42
CA ALA A 82 25.90 -0.04 25.34
C ALA A 82 25.31 1.38 25.55
N LYS A 83 26.16 2.39 25.73
CA LYS A 83 25.73 3.79 25.80
C LYS A 83 25.11 4.26 24.48
N GLY A 84 25.68 3.86 23.36
CA GLY A 84 25.17 4.15 22.02
C GLY A 84 23.77 3.59 21.79
N PHE A 85 23.53 2.32 22.12
CA PHE A 85 22.21 1.70 22.03
C PHE A 85 21.20 2.32 23.00
N THR A 86 21.65 2.74 24.20
CA THR A 86 20.79 3.47 25.14
C THR A 86 20.37 4.82 24.56
N ALA A 87 21.29 5.56 23.93
CA ALA A 87 20.99 6.82 23.24
C ALA A 87 20.04 6.59 22.06
N LEU A 88 20.28 5.54 21.25
CA LEU A 88 19.40 5.15 20.15
C LEU A 88 17.97 4.86 20.65
N SER A 89 17.82 4.02 21.68
CA SER A 89 16.51 3.69 22.26
C SER A 89 15.77 4.91 22.77
N ARG A 90 16.44 5.79 23.53
CA ARG A 90 15.84 7.05 24.03
C ARG A 90 15.48 7.99 22.88
N GLY A 91 16.31 8.06 21.85
CA GLY A 91 16.03 8.85 20.65
C GLY A 91 14.79 8.35 19.92
N MET A 92 14.64 7.03 19.75
CA MET A 92 13.44 6.46 19.12
C MET A 92 12.17 6.73 19.94
N VAL A 93 12.26 6.68 21.27
CA VAL A 93 11.14 7.07 22.15
C VAL A 93 10.81 8.55 21.98
N ALA A 94 11.82 9.43 21.94
CA ALA A 94 11.63 10.86 21.73
C ALA A 94 11.00 11.19 20.37
N VAL A 95 11.39 10.46 19.31
CA VAL A 95 10.73 10.57 18.00
C VAL A 95 9.27 10.15 18.09
N GLY A 96 8.99 9.00 18.70
CA GLY A 96 7.62 8.49 18.88
C GLY A 96 6.74 9.37 19.76
N SER A 97 7.32 10.10 20.72
CA SER A 97 6.62 11.05 21.59
C SER A 97 6.53 12.46 21.02
N GLY A 98 7.14 12.73 19.85
CA GLY A 98 7.15 14.05 19.23
C GLY A 98 8.00 15.10 19.97
N ASP A 99 9.06 14.70 20.65
CA ASP A 99 10.05 15.62 21.26
C ASP A 99 11.25 15.82 20.31
N PRO A 100 11.25 16.87 19.46
CA PRO A 100 12.30 17.10 18.47
C PRO A 100 13.66 17.42 19.09
N LEU A 101 13.68 18.11 20.23
CA LEU A 101 14.92 18.52 20.90
C LEU A 101 15.64 17.31 21.50
N ALA A 102 14.91 16.47 22.25
CA ALA A 102 15.48 15.25 22.80
C ALA A 102 15.88 14.26 21.71
N ALA A 103 15.05 14.10 20.67
CA ALA A 103 15.37 13.24 19.53
C ALA A 103 16.66 13.65 18.83
N ARG A 104 16.83 14.94 18.51
CA ARG A 104 18.05 15.46 17.87
C ARG A 104 19.28 15.26 18.74
N ARG A 105 19.18 15.53 20.05
CA ARG A 105 20.28 15.31 21.01
C ARG A 105 20.69 13.85 21.05
N HIS A 106 19.72 12.94 21.23
CA HIS A 106 19.97 11.51 21.32
C HIS A 106 20.45 10.91 19.99
N ALA A 107 19.99 11.42 18.85
CA ALA A 107 20.49 11.06 17.53
C ALA A 107 21.98 11.40 17.38
N GLY A 108 22.39 12.63 17.77
CA GLY A 108 23.78 13.04 17.74
C GLY A 108 24.67 12.24 18.69
N ASP A 109 24.18 11.91 19.90
CA ASP A 109 24.90 11.04 20.83
C ASP A 109 25.05 9.61 20.28
N ALA A 110 24.00 9.07 19.65
CA ALA A 110 24.04 7.74 19.03
C ALA A 110 25.03 7.70 17.85
N GLU A 111 24.99 8.68 16.95
CA GLU A 111 25.93 8.79 15.81
C GLU A 111 27.39 8.93 16.30
N ARG A 112 27.64 9.72 17.35
CA ARG A 112 28.99 9.84 17.94
C ARG A 112 29.48 8.54 18.57
N LEU A 113 28.59 7.78 19.21
CA LEU A 113 28.97 6.58 19.96
C LEU A 113 29.08 5.33 19.08
N LEU A 114 28.15 5.15 18.14
CA LEU A 114 28.04 3.97 17.28
C LEU A 114 28.56 4.20 15.86
N GLY A 115 28.70 5.45 15.42
CA GLY A 115 29.04 5.79 14.03
C GLY A 115 27.80 5.92 13.14
N ALA A 116 28.04 5.92 11.82
CA ALA A 116 27.01 6.01 10.78
C ALA A 116 26.46 4.62 10.42
N GLU A 117 25.95 3.91 11.42
CA GLU A 117 25.26 2.64 11.27
C GLU A 117 23.82 2.85 10.75
N PRO A 118 23.20 1.86 10.08
CA PRO A 118 21.83 1.93 9.57
C PRO A 118 20.79 2.57 10.51
N LEU A 119 20.79 2.14 11.77
CA LEU A 119 19.82 2.61 12.76
C LEU A 119 20.10 4.02 13.27
N THR A 120 21.38 4.45 13.30
CA THR A 120 21.71 5.83 13.72
C THR A 120 21.38 6.83 12.62
N LEU A 121 21.59 6.45 11.35
CA LEU A 121 21.16 7.24 10.20
C LEU A 121 19.64 7.39 10.16
N LEU A 122 18.89 6.30 10.39
CA LEU A 122 17.43 6.36 10.47
C LEU A 122 16.96 7.28 11.60
N LEU A 123 17.51 7.13 12.82
CA LEU A 123 17.14 8.00 13.95
C LEU A 123 17.46 9.47 13.64
N LYS A 124 18.60 9.75 13.01
CA LYS A 124 18.99 11.10 12.58
C LYS A 124 18.01 11.67 11.55
N ALA A 125 17.62 10.89 10.56
CA ALA A 125 16.64 11.29 9.55
C ALA A 125 15.27 11.58 10.18
N GLN A 126 14.79 10.71 11.07
CA GLN A 126 13.52 10.89 11.78
C GLN A 126 13.54 12.11 12.71
N ALA A 127 14.63 12.30 13.46
CA ALA A 127 14.80 13.48 14.31
C ALA A 127 14.79 14.78 13.51
N ALA A 128 15.40 14.78 12.32
CA ALA A 128 15.35 15.91 11.40
C ALA A 128 13.94 16.16 10.84
N GLN A 129 13.21 15.09 10.46
CA GLN A 129 11.82 15.21 9.97
C GLN A 129 10.89 15.84 11.01
N ILE A 130 10.93 15.39 12.27
CA ILE A 130 10.07 15.96 13.32
C ILE A 130 10.50 17.36 13.75
N SER A 131 11.78 17.72 13.55
CA SER A 131 12.29 19.07 13.81
C SER A 131 12.00 20.04 12.66
N GLY A 132 11.44 19.57 11.54
CA GLY A 132 11.23 20.36 10.33
C GLY A 132 12.50 20.68 9.54
N ASP A 133 13.65 20.08 9.89
CA ASP A 133 14.91 20.26 9.18
C ASP A 133 14.97 19.34 7.95
N ARG A 134 14.33 19.82 6.88
CA ARG A 134 14.18 19.06 5.63
C ARG A 134 15.51 18.72 4.97
N GLN A 135 16.46 19.65 4.97
CA GLN A 135 17.77 19.45 4.35
C GLN A 135 18.56 18.38 5.09
N ALA A 136 18.55 18.41 6.43
CA ALA A 136 19.20 17.36 7.21
C ALA A 136 18.52 15.99 7.01
N ALA A 137 17.19 15.93 6.94
CA ALA A 137 16.45 14.69 6.69
C ALA A 137 16.81 14.08 5.33
N GLU A 138 16.79 14.88 4.27
CA GLU A 138 17.14 14.46 2.90
C GLU A 138 18.59 13.97 2.82
N SER A 139 19.54 14.71 3.41
CA SER A 139 20.96 14.28 3.45
C SER A 139 21.18 12.96 4.22
N ALA A 140 20.34 12.69 5.22
CA ALA A 140 20.41 11.46 5.99
C ALA A 140 19.82 10.28 5.19
N PHE A 141 18.67 10.47 4.54
CA PHE A 141 18.09 9.46 3.67
C PHE A 141 18.94 9.17 2.43
N GLN A 142 19.58 10.19 1.83
CA GLN A 142 20.48 9.99 0.70
C GLN A 142 21.68 9.11 1.09
N ARG A 143 22.28 9.34 2.26
CA ARG A 143 23.33 8.45 2.80
C ARG A 143 22.84 7.03 3.04
N MET A 144 21.57 6.86 3.42
CA MET A 144 20.95 5.54 3.55
C MET A 144 20.72 4.84 2.20
N VAL A 145 20.59 5.59 1.09
CA VAL A 145 20.48 5.02 -0.26
C VAL A 145 21.80 4.38 -0.71
N ASP A 146 22.93 4.94 -0.28
CA ASP A 146 24.27 4.46 -0.65
C ASP A 146 24.57 3.05 -0.09
N ASP A 147 24.02 2.71 1.08
CA ASP A 147 24.17 1.40 1.72
C ASP A 147 23.07 0.41 1.25
N PRO A 148 23.43 -0.78 0.73
CA PRO A 148 22.47 -1.80 0.32
C PRO A 148 21.45 -2.22 1.39
N GLU A 149 21.83 -2.25 2.67
CA GLU A 149 20.94 -2.69 3.76
C GLU A 149 19.83 -1.66 4.05
N THR A 150 20.14 -0.37 3.90
CA THR A 150 19.18 0.72 4.17
C THR A 150 18.56 1.32 2.91
N ARG A 151 18.99 0.90 1.73
CA ARG A 151 18.63 1.55 0.47
C ARG A 151 17.13 1.77 0.29
N VAL A 152 16.34 0.73 0.47
CA VAL A 152 14.87 0.77 0.31
C VAL A 152 14.22 1.70 1.34
N LEU A 153 14.77 1.75 2.55
CA LEU A 153 14.27 2.63 3.60
C LEU A 153 14.65 4.10 3.34
N GLY A 154 15.86 4.35 2.84
CA GLY A 154 16.29 5.66 2.35
C GLY A 154 15.37 6.17 1.24
N LEU A 155 15.10 5.34 0.24
CA LEU A 155 14.16 5.66 -0.85
C LEU A 155 12.75 5.98 -0.33
N ARG A 156 12.25 5.25 0.68
CA ARG A 156 10.96 5.57 1.31
C ARG A 156 10.97 6.96 1.95
N GLY A 157 12.04 7.31 2.65
CA GLY A 157 12.19 8.62 3.27
C GLY A 157 12.19 9.75 2.23
N LEU A 158 12.98 9.59 1.18
CA LEU A 158 13.04 10.54 0.06
C LEU A 158 11.71 10.65 -0.68
N PHE A 159 10.99 9.54 -0.89
CA PHE A 159 9.64 9.53 -1.46
C PHE A 159 8.66 10.40 -0.66
N VAL A 160 8.64 10.24 0.67
CA VAL A 160 7.76 11.03 1.55
C VAL A 160 8.13 12.51 1.52
N GLU A 161 9.42 12.83 1.52
CA GLU A 161 9.87 14.23 1.42
C GLU A 161 9.57 14.84 0.06
N ALA A 162 9.68 14.08 -1.04
CA ALA A 162 9.32 14.52 -2.38
C ALA A 162 7.80 14.80 -2.50
N ARG A 163 6.94 13.89 -2.01
CA ARG A 163 5.48 14.11 -1.98
C ARG A 163 5.08 15.33 -1.14
N ARG A 164 5.77 15.60 -0.03
CA ARG A 164 5.55 16.81 0.79
C ARG A 164 5.93 18.11 0.07
N ARG A 165 6.79 18.03 -0.95
CA ARG A 165 7.22 19.16 -1.79
C ARG A 165 6.42 19.26 -3.09
N GLU A 166 5.44 18.38 -3.29
CA GLU A 166 4.71 18.25 -4.56
C GLU A 166 5.65 17.97 -5.75
N ASP A 167 6.81 17.35 -5.48
CA ASP A 167 7.76 16.89 -6.51
C ASP A 167 7.41 15.45 -6.91
N ASP A 168 6.37 15.32 -7.73
CA ASP A 168 5.88 14.03 -8.20
C ASP A 168 6.91 13.29 -9.07
N VAL A 169 7.78 14.02 -9.77
CA VAL A 169 8.80 13.42 -10.64
C VAL A 169 9.81 12.64 -9.80
N SER A 170 10.39 13.27 -8.78
CA SER A 170 11.30 12.60 -7.85
C SER A 170 10.61 11.50 -7.06
N ALA A 171 9.37 11.76 -6.59
CA ALA A 171 8.61 10.75 -5.85
C ALA A 171 8.40 9.47 -6.68
N ARG A 172 7.99 9.60 -7.95
CA ARG A 172 7.83 8.47 -8.86
C ARG A 172 9.15 7.74 -9.09
N ALA A 173 10.25 8.45 -9.28
CA ALA A 173 11.57 7.85 -9.46
C ALA A 173 12.01 7.02 -8.23
N TYR A 174 11.83 7.54 -7.02
CA TYR A 174 12.16 6.82 -5.78
C TYR A 174 11.29 5.58 -5.57
N ALA A 175 9.98 5.69 -5.85
CA ALA A 175 9.06 4.56 -5.75
C ALA A 175 9.38 3.46 -6.77
N ALA A 176 9.65 3.83 -8.03
CA ALA A 176 10.03 2.90 -9.09
C ALA A 176 11.32 2.15 -8.76
N GLU A 177 12.34 2.86 -8.27
CA GLU A 177 13.61 2.25 -7.86
C GLU A 177 13.41 1.31 -6.66
N ALA A 178 12.60 1.71 -5.67
CA ALA A 178 12.29 0.86 -4.52
C ALA A 178 11.53 -0.41 -4.92
N ALA A 179 10.56 -0.32 -5.82
CA ALA A 179 9.81 -1.46 -6.33
C ALA A 179 10.69 -2.43 -7.14
N ARG A 180 11.70 -1.90 -7.86
CA ARG A 180 12.69 -2.70 -8.58
C ARG A 180 13.63 -3.46 -7.65
N LEU A 181 14.09 -2.81 -6.58
CA LEU A 181 15.03 -3.39 -5.62
C LEU A 181 14.37 -4.39 -4.67
N ALA A 182 13.16 -4.08 -4.20
CA ALA A 182 12.41 -4.92 -3.27
C ALA A 182 10.94 -5.06 -3.71
N PRO A 183 10.65 -5.98 -4.66
CA PRO A 183 9.29 -6.16 -5.20
C PRO A 183 8.23 -6.56 -4.18
N SER A 184 8.62 -7.06 -3.00
CA SER A 184 7.69 -7.42 -1.91
C SER A 184 7.20 -6.22 -1.09
N VAL A 185 7.78 -5.04 -1.29
CA VAL A 185 7.48 -3.84 -0.49
C VAL A 185 6.21 -3.17 -1.01
N THR A 186 5.16 -3.18 -0.20
CA THR A 186 3.82 -2.74 -0.59
C THR A 186 3.75 -1.26 -0.96
N TRP A 187 4.29 -0.37 -0.13
CA TRP A 187 4.22 1.09 -0.36
C TRP A 187 4.81 1.51 -1.72
N ALA A 188 5.89 0.84 -2.15
CA ALA A 188 6.55 1.14 -3.42
C ALA A 188 5.68 0.68 -4.60
N ASN A 189 5.12 -0.53 -4.52
CA ASN A 189 4.20 -1.03 -5.53
C ASN A 189 2.92 -0.17 -5.61
N ASP A 190 2.36 0.25 -4.47
CA ASP A 190 1.18 1.10 -4.43
C ASP A 190 1.45 2.47 -5.06
N ALA A 191 2.60 3.09 -4.76
CA ALA A 191 2.98 4.38 -5.34
C ALA A 191 3.25 4.32 -6.85
N VAL A 192 3.90 3.24 -7.34
CA VAL A 192 4.11 3.07 -8.79
C VAL A 192 2.78 2.78 -9.50
N LEU A 193 1.89 1.99 -8.88
CA LEU A 193 0.57 1.71 -9.41
C LEU A 193 -0.29 2.99 -9.50
N GLU A 194 -0.30 3.81 -8.46
CA GLU A 194 -0.95 5.13 -8.45
C GLU A 194 -0.44 6.00 -9.61
N ALA A 195 0.87 6.08 -9.80
CA ALA A 195 1.47 6.86 -10.87
C ALA A 195 1.10 6.36 -12.27
N GLN A 196 1.16 5.04 -12.51
CA GLN A 196 0.78 4.46 -13.81
C GLN A 196 -0.71 4.66 -14.11
N CYS A 197 -1.56 4.52 -13.11
CA CYS A 197 -2.97 4.82 -13.23
C CYS A 197 -3.23 6.30 -13.56
N ALA A 198 -2.52 7.22 -12.90
CA ALA A 198 -2.63 8.66 -13.19
C ALA A 198 -2.18 9.01 -14.61
N ASP A 199 -1.16 8.33 -15.13
CA ASP A 199 -0.64 8.53 -16.50
C ASP A 199 -1.51 7.83 -17.56
N GLY A 200 -2.53 7.06 -17.16
CA GLY A 200 -3.34 6.24 -18.07
C GLY A 200 -2.61 5.02 -18.64
N ASP A 201 -1.44 4.65 -18.08
CA ASP A 201 -0.73 3.43 -18.42
C ASP A 201 -1.37 2.21 -17.73
N TRP A 202 -2.54 1.84 -18.22
CA TRP A 202 -3.29 0.68 -17.74
C TRP A 202 -2.54 -0.64 -17.96
N GLY A 203 -1.63 -0.68 -18.94
CA GLY A 203 -0.82 -1.87 -19.23
C GLY A 203 0.20 -2.12 -18.13
N GLY A 204 1.00 -1.10 -17.79
CA GLY A 204 1.92 -1.15 -16.67
C GLY A 204 1.21 -1.47 -15.35
N ALA A 205 0.07 -0.81 -15.10
CA ALA A 205 -0.73 -1.03 -13.89
C ALA A 205 -1.17 -2.50 -13.76
N LEU A 206 -1.56 -3.13 -14.87
CA LEU A 206 -1.99 -4.52 -14.91
C LEU A 206 -0.85 -5.47 -14.52
N GLU A 207 0.37 -5.23 -15.03
CA GLU A 207 1.55 -6.02 -14.68
C GLU A 207 1.89 -5.93 -13.19
N ILE A 208 1.73 -4.76 -12.58
CA ILE A 208 1.94 -4.58 -11.14
C ILE A 208 0.91 -5.38 -10.33
N VAL A 209 -0.38 -5.29 -10.67
CA VAL A 209 -1.43 -6.05 -9.97
C VAL A 209 -1.19 -7.57 -10.10
N GLU A 210 -0.80 -8.05 -11.28
CA GLU A 210 -0.48 -9.46 -11.51
C GLU A 210 0.71 -9.93 -10.68
N ARG A 211 1.78 -9.12 -10.63
CA ARG A 211 2.97 -9.39 -9.81
C ARG A 211 2.64 -9.39 -8.32
N ARG A 212 1.85 -8.44 -7.83
CA ARG A 212 1.40 -8.39 -6.43
C ARG A 212 0.60 -9.64 -6.06
N GLY A 213 -0.29 -10.07 -6.96
CA GLY A 213 -1.07 -11.29 -6.79
C GLY A 213 -0.20 -12.55 -6.79
N SER A 214 0.82 -12.64 -7.65
CA SER A 214 1.72 -13.80 -7.71
C SER A 214 2.67 -13.89 -6.51
N LEU A 215 3.09 -12.74 -5.97
CA LEU A 215 3.88 -12.62 -4.74
C LEU A 215 3.05 -12.81 -3.46
N GLY A 216 1.72 -12.91 -3.56
CA GLY A 216 0.83 -13.04 -2.40
C GLY A 216 0.73 -11.77 -1.55
N LEU A 217 1.02 -10.59 -2.12
CA LEU A 217 0.91 -9.30 -1.43
C LEU A 217 -0.54 -8.80 -1.33
N ILE A 218 -1.43 -9.37 -2.14
CA ILE A 218 -2.88 -9.11 -2.14
C ILE A 218 -3.63 -10.43 -2.28
N GLU A 219 -4.85 -10.47 -1.76
CA GLU A 219 -5.73 -11.63 -1.88
C GLU A 219 -6.03 -11.96 -3.34
N LYS A 220 -6.20 -13.25 -3.65
CA LYS A 220 -6.45 -13.70 -5.04
C LYS A 220 -7.74 -13.10 -5.61
N ALA A 221 -8.76 -12.94 -4.79
CA ALA A 221 -10.03 -12.33 -5.19
C ALA A 221 -9.85 -10.84 -5.51
N GLU A 222 -9.08 -10.12 -4.68
CA GLU A 222 -8.78 -8.70 -4.88
C GLU A 222 -7.93 -8.49 -6.15
N ALA A 223 -6.87 -9.28 -6.34
CA ALA A 223 -6.07 -9.24 -7.56
C ALA A 223 -6.92 -9.48 -8.82
N ARG A 224 -7.85 -10.44 -8.75
CA ARG A 224 -8.77 -10.74 -9.85
C ARG A 224 -9.71 -9.56 -10.15
N ARG A 225 -10.23 -8.90 -9.12
CA ARG A 225 -11.12 -7.75 -9.26
C ARG A 225 -10.39 -6.52 -9.81
N GLN A 226 -9.22 -6.18 -9.27
CA GLN A 226 -8.38 -5.09 -9.77
C GLN A 226 -7.96 -5.30 -11.24
N ARG A 227 -7.60 -6.54 -11.64
CA ARG A 227 -7.34 -6.88 -13.05
C ARG A 227 -8.57 -6.63 -13.92
N ALA A 228 -9.77 -6.99 -13.46
CA ALA A 228 -11.00 -6.74 -14.20
C ALA A 228 -11.26 -5.23 -14.39
N VAL A 229 -11.01 -4.42 -13.36
CA VAL A 229 -11.14 -2.96 -13.42
C VAL A 229 -10.16 -2.36 -14.43
N LEU A 230 -8.88 -2.74 -14.39
CA LEU A 230 -7.88 -2.25 -15.33
C LEU A 230 -8.19 -2.67 -16.78
N LEU A 231 -8.62 -3.92 -17.00
CA LEU A 231 -9.06 -4.38 -18.32
C LEU A 231 -10.30 -3.62 -18.82
N THR A 232 -11.19 -3.22 -17.91
CA THR A 232 -12.36 -2.39 -18.23
C THR A 232 -11.94 -0.98 -18.65
N ALA A 233 -10.99 -0.37 -17.92
CA ALA A 233 -10.40 0.92 -18.30
C ALA A 233 -9.76 0.87 -19.70
N MET A 234 -8.98 -0.18 -19.98
CA MET A 234 -8.38 -0.40 -21.31
C MET A 234 -9.43 -0.55 -22.40
N ALA A 235 -10.53 -1.26 -22.12
CA ALA A 235 -11.63 -1.40 -23.06
C ALA A 235 -12.35 -0.07 -23.31
N GLN A 236 -12.55 0.73 -22.28
CA GLN A 236 -13.21 2.04 -22.37
C GLN A 236 -12.42 3.01 -23.25
N VAL A 237 -11.10 3.12 -23.05
CA VAL A 237 -10.24 3.99 -23.87
C VAL A 237 -10.22 3.56 -25.34
N ARG A 238 -10.28 2.24 -25.61
CA ARG A 238 -10.21 1.68 -26.96
C ARG A 238 -11.57 1.55 -27.65
N GLU A 239 -12.70 1.77 -26.97
CA GLU A 239 -14.05 1.49 -27.50
C GLU A 239 -14.34 2.25 -28.80
N ALA A 240 -13.83 3.48 -28.95
CA ALA A 240 -14.08 4.33 -30.11
C ALA A 240 -13.14 4.05 -31.30
N GLY A 241 -11.89 3.66 -31.05
CA GLY A 241 -10.86 3.51 -32.09
C GLY A 241 -10.53 2.07 -32.47
N GLU A 242 -10.54 1.16 -31.50
CA GLU A 242 -10.13 -0.24 -31.66
C GLU A 242 -11.17 -1.20 -31.04
N PRO A 243 -12.38 -1.31 -31.62
CA PRO A 243 -13.50 -2.02 -31.00
C PRO A 243 -13.24 -3.52 -30.80
N GLU A 244 -12.45 -4.16 -31.66
CA GLU A 244 -12.08 -5.58 -31.53
C GLU A 244 -11.19 -5.81 -30.30
N ALA A 245 -10.16 -4.98 -30.13
CA ALA A 245 -9.27 -5.03 -28.97
C ALA A 245 -10.04 -4.71 -27.68
N ALA A 246 -10.91 -3.69 -27.72
CA ALA A 246 -11.79 -3.35 -26.61
C ALA A 246 -12.73 -4.51 -26.24
N THR A 247 -13.26 -5.23 -27.24
CA THR A 247 -14.14 -6.38 -27.03
C THR A 247 -13.39 -7.49 -26.30
N GLU A 248 -12.16 -7.80 -26.69
CA GLU A 248 -11.35 -8.81 -26.03
C GLU A 248 -11.11 -8.45 -24.56
N ARG A 249 -10.69 -7.22 -24.27
CA ARG A 249 -10.43 -6.77 -22.88
C ARG A 249 -11.70 -6.75 -22.04
N ALA A 250 -12.82 -6.27 -22.57
CA ALA A 250 -14.10 -6.27 -21.87
C ALA A 250 -14.59 -7.69 -21.55
N LEU A 251 -14.43 -8.64 -22.49
CA LEU A 251 -14.79 -10.04 -22.25
C LEU A 251 -13.91 -10.71 -21.20
N GLN A 252 -12.60 -10.40 -21.19
CA GLN A 252 -11.69 -10.86 -20.15
C GLN A 252 -12.08 -10.27 -18.78
N ALA A 253 -12.41 -8.97 -18.72
CA ALA A 253 -12.87 -8.31 -17.51
C ALA A 253 -14.15 -8.97 -16.95
N VAL A 254 -15.17 -9.19 -17.79
CA VAL A 254 -16.42 -9.86 -17.40
C VAL A 254 -16.18 -11.29 -16.91
N LYS A 255 -15.22 -12.02 -17.49
CA LYS A 255 -14.85 -13.36 -17.00
C LYS A 255 -14.24 -13.29 -15.60
N LEU A 256 -13.46 -12.25 -15.30
CA LEU A 256 -12.80 -12.07 -14.01
C LEU A 256 -13.79 -11.55 -12.94
N ALA A 257 -14.60 -10.54 -13.26
CA ALA A 257 -15.62 -9.97 -12.39
C ALA A 257 -16.96 -9.83 -13.14
N PRO A 258 -17.81 -10.88 -13.12
CA PRO A 258 -19.11 -10.86 -13.83
C PRO A 258 -20.11 -9.85 -13.27
N ASP A 259 -19.90 -9.42 -12.03
CA ASP A 259 -20.69 -8.45 -11.27
C ASP A 259 -20.25 -6.99 -11.50
N LEU A 260 -19.12 -6.78 -12.18
CA LEU A 260 -18.61 -5.46 -12.54
C LEU A 260 -19.45 -4.84 -13.68
N VAL A 261 -20.43 -4.03 -13.29
CA VAL A 261 -21.36 -3.29 -14.16
C VAL A 261 -20.69 -2.65 -15.40
N PRO A 262 -19.66 -1.79 -15.27
CA PRO A 262 -19.07 -1.11 -16.43
C PRO A 262 -18.46 -2.09 -17.45
N ALA A 263 -17.84 -3.19 -17.00
CA ALA A 263 -17.31 -4.22 -17.89
C ALA A 263 -18.42 -4.89 -18.71
N ALA A 264 -19.52 -5.24 -18.06
CA ALA A 264 -20.69 -5.85 -18.71
C ALA A 264 -21.37 -4.88 -19.69
N CYS A 265 -21.44 -3.59 -19.36
CA CYS A 265 -21.97 -2.55 -20.24
C CYS A 265 -21.13 -2.39 -21.51
N ILE A 266 -19.80 -2.27 -21.40
CA ILE A 266 -18.90 -2.15 -22.56
C ILE A 266 -18.97 -3.42 -23.42
N ALA A 267 -18.85 -4.60 -22.81
CA ALA A 267 -18.96 -5.88 -23.52
C ALA A 267 -20.32 -6.02 -24.24
N GLY A 268 -21.41 -5.65 -23.57
CA GLY A 268 -22.75 -5.69 -24.14
C GLY A 268 -22.90 -4.78 -25.36
N ARG A 269 -22.44 -3.53 -25.29
CA ARG A 269 -22.47 -2.59 -26.44
C ARG A 269 -21.63 -3.09 -27.60
N LEU A 270 -20.40 -3.53 -27.35
CA LEU A 270 -19.48 -3.97 -28.40
C LEU A 270 -19.97 -5.25 -29.09
N LEU A 271 -20.47 -6.23 -28.32
CA LEU A 271 -21.07 -7.43 -28.89
C LEU A 271 -22.35 -7.14 -29.67
N ALA A 272 -23.18 -6.21 -29.19
CA ALA A 272 -24.37 -5.75 -29.90
C ALA A 272 -24.00 -5.14 -31.26
N ARG A 273 -22.98 -4.26 -31.31
CA ARG A 273 -22.45 -3.69 -32.56
C ARG A 273 -21.93 -4.75 -33.52
N ARG A 274 -21.31 -5.81 -33.01
CA ARG A 274 -20.84 -6.96 -33.81
C ARG A 274 -21.97 -7.88 -34.31
N GLY A 275 -23.19 -7.75 -33.77
CA GLY A 275 -24.33 -8.62 -34.09
C GLY A 275 -24.45 -9.87 -33.19
N ASP A 276 -23.59 -10.02 -32.18
CA ASP A 276 -23.59 -11.14 -31.23
C ASP A 276 -24.65 -10.96 -30.12
N LEU A 277 -25.90 -10.68 -30.52
CA LEU A 277 -26.98 -10.25 -29.61
C LEU A 277 -27.24 -11.23 -28.47
N LYS A 278 -27.20 -12.54 -28.75
CA LYS A 278 -27.44 -13.58 -27.74
C LYS A 278 -26.39 -13.56 -26.63
N LYS A 279 -25.12 -13.33 -27.00
CA LYS A 279 -24.01 -13.27 -26.05
C LYS A 279 -24.05 -11.97 -25.26
N ALA A 280 -24.35 -10.85 -25.93
CA ALA A 280 -24.55 -9.55 -25.29
C ALA A 280 -25.65 -9.60 -24.23
N ALA A 281 -26.83 -10.13 -24.59
CA ALA A 281 -27.96 -10.30 -23.67
C ALA A 281 -27.56 -11.14 -22.45
N LYS A 282 -26.92 -12.29 -22.66
CA LYS A 282 -26.49 -13.19 -21.56
C LYS A 282 -25.55 -12.49 -20.57
N ILE A 283 -24.58 -11.71 -21.06
CA ILE A 283 -23.64 -10.98 -20.20
C ILE A 283 -24.36 -9.91 -19.38
N VAL A 284 -25.20 -9.10 -20.04
CA VAL A 284 -25.93 -8.01 -19.39
C VAL A 284 -26.95 -8.55 -18.37
N GLU A 285 -27.66 -9.63 -18.69
CA GLU A 285 -28.60 -10.28 -17.77
C GLU A 285 -27.89 -10.89 -16.55
N ALA A 286 -26.69 -11.44 -16.72
CA ALA A 286 -25.90 -11.97 -15.60
C ALA A 286 -25.46 -10.86 -14.64
N ALA A 287 -24.93 -9.75 -15.18
CA ALA A 287 -24.57 -8.58 -14.39
C ALA A 287 -25.80 -7.94 -13.72
N TRP A 288 -26.93 -7.87 -14.43
CA TRP A 288 -28.19 -7.33 -13.91
C TRP A 288 -28.73 -8.10 -12.70
N LYS A 289 -28.60 -9.44 -12.70
CA LYS A 289 -29.00 -10.26 -11.54
C LYS A 289 -28.16 -10.00 -10.30
N ALA A 290 -26.87 -9.65 -10.49
CA ALA A 290 -25.97 -9.34 -9.39
C ALA A 290 -26.19 -7.91 -8.89
N ASN A 291 -26.15 -6.94 -9.80
CA ASN A 291 -26.21 -5.50 -9.51
C ASN A 291 -27.10 -4.78 -10.56
N PRO A 292 -28.42 -4.68 -10.35
CA PRO A 292 -29.30 -3.90 -11.22
C PRO A 292 -28.83 -2.43 -11.30
N HIS A 293 -28.58 -1.92 -12.51
CA HIS A 293 -27.96 -0.61 -12.73
C HIS A 293 -28.50 0.09 -13.99
N PRO A 294 -28.74 1.42 -13.99
CA PRO A 294 -29.32 2.14 -15.13
C PRO A 294 -28.57 1.91 -16.45
N ASP A 295 -27.23 1.87 -16.41
CA ASP A 295 -26.43 1.62 -17.61
C ASP A 295 -26.63 0.21 -18.20
N LEU A 296 -26.86 -0.80 -17.37
CA LEU A 296 -27.17 -2.15 -17.87
C LEU A 296 -28.53 -2.17 -18.54
N ALA A 297 -29.53 -1.50 -17.95
CA ALA A 297 -30.84 -1.35 -18.57
C ALA A 297 -30.72 -0.63 -19.92
N LYS A 298 -29.98 0.48 -19.97
CA LYS A 298 -29.75 1.24 -21.22
C LYS A 298 -29.10 0.36 -22.30
N VAL A 299 -28.12 -0.47 -21.95
CA VAL A 299 -27.48 -1.39 -22.91
C VAL A 299 -28.46 -2.48 -23.34
N TYR A 300 -29.17 -3.12 -22.41
CA TYR A 300 -30.10 -4.21 -22.70
C TYR A 300 -31.26 -3.78 -23.62
N LEU A 301 -31.85 -2.62 -23.33
CA LEU A 301 -32.98 -2.07 -24.10
C LEU A 301 -32.57 -1.65 -25.51
N ASN A 302 -31.29 -1.35 -25.74
CA ASN A 302 -30.74 -0.96 -27.03
C ASN A 302 -29.87 -2.04 -27.67
N LEU A 303 -30.02 -3.31 -27.26
CA LEU A 303 -29.21 -4.43 -27.79
C LEU A 303 -29.32 -4.59 -29.30
N ARG A 304 -30.52 -4.46 -29.87
CA ARG A 304 -30.73 -4.59 -31.31
C ARG A 304 -31.06 -3.23 -31.90
N THR A 305 -30.19 -2.74 -32.79
CA THR A 305 -30.44 -1.54 -33.59
C THR A 305 -31.70 -1.75 -34.43
N GLY A 306 -32.65 -0.82 -34.34
CA GLY A 306 -33.94 -0.90 -35.05
C GLY A 306 -35.10 -1.50 -34.26
N ASP A 307 -34.91 -1.87 -32.98
CA ASP A 307 -36.03 -2.26 -32.11
C ASP A 307 -37.07 -1.14 -32.02
N SER A 308 -38.34 -1.50 -32.19
CA SER A 308 -39.45 -0.58 -31.97
C SER A 308 -39.54 -0.21 -30.48
N VAL A 309 -40.26 0.87 -30.17
CA VAL A 309 -40.45 1.27 -28.77
C VAL A 309 -41.17 0.17 -27.96
N ARG A 310 -42.07 -0.60 -28.60
CA ARG A 310 -42.76 -1.74 -27.98
C ARG A 310 -41.86 -2.94 -27.74
N ASP A 311 -40.89 -3.18 -28.64
CA ASP A 311 -39.88 -4.23 -28.42
C ASP A 311 -39.01 -3.89 -27.21
N ARG A 312 -38.62 -2.61 -27.06
CA ARG A 312 -37.88 -2.13 -25.89
C ARG A 312 -38.69 -2.28 -24.61
N LEU A 313 -40.00 -1.96 -24.62
CA LEU A 313 -40.89 -2.21 -23.49
C LEU A 313 -40.91 -3.70 -23.09
N THR A 314 -41.01 -4.61 -24.07
CA THR A 314 -41.01 -6.06 -23.82
C THR A 314 -39.69 -6.52 -23.17
N ARG A 315 -38.55 -5.94 -23.58
CA ARG A 315 -37.25 -6.19 -22.93
C ARG A 315 -37.20 -5.64 -21.51
N ALA A 316 -37.76 -4.45 -21.27
CA ALA A 316 -37.81 -3.86 -19.94
C ALA A 316 -38.62 -4.72 -18.96
N GLU A 317 -39.75 -5.29 -19.41
CA GLU A 317 -40.52 -6.27 -18.63
C GLU A 317 -39.71 -7.52 -18.31
N THR A 318 -38.88 -7.98 -19.25
CA THR A 318 -37.99 -9.12 -19.05
C THR A 318 -36.98 -8.81 -17.94
N LEU A 319 -36.35 -7.63 -17.96
CA LEU A 319 -35.43 -7.19 -16.89
C LEU A 319 -36.12 -7.04 -15.52
N ALA A 320 -37.35 -6.51 -15.50
CA ALA A 320 -38.16 -6.40 -14.29
C ALA A 320 -38.42 -7.76 -13.65
N LYS A 321 -38.80 -8.76 -14.46
CA LYS A 321 -39.01 -10.14 -14.00
C LYS A 321 -37.71 -10.80 -13.52
N LEU A 322 -36.58 -10.55 -14.17
CA LEU A 322 -35.29 -11.14 -13.83
C LEU A 322 -34.70 -10.66 -12.50
N SER A 323 -35.08 -9.47 -12.03
CA SER A 323 -34.53 -8.83 -10.83
C SER A 323 -35.49 -8.82 -9.64
N SER A 324 -36.58 -9.59 -9.71
CA SER A 324 -37.64 -9.58 -8.69
C SER A 324 -38.18 -8.16 -8.44
N TRP A 325 -38.30 -7.35 -9.51
CA TRP A 325 -38.81 -5.98 -9.45
C TRP A 325 -38.01 -5.06 -8.52
N THR A 326 -36.70 -4.98 -8.65
CA THR A 326 -35.92 -3.95 -7.91
C THR A 326 -36.33 -2.53 -8.32
N PRO A 327 -36.02 -1.50 -7.50
CA PRO A 327 -36.31 -0.11 -7.84
C PRO A 327 -35.78 0.32 -9.21
N GLU A 328 -34.54 -0.04 -9.54
CA GLU A 328 -33.97 0.27 -10.85
C GLU A 328 -34.72 -0.40 -12.00
N ALA A 329 -35.20 -1.63 -11.79
CA ALA A 329 -35.96 -2.36 -12.79
C ALA A 329 -37.34 -1.73 -13.05
N ARG A 330 -38.01 -1.27 -11.99
CA ARG A 330 -39.27 -0.52 -12.08
C ARG A 330 -39.09 0.80 -12.81
N LEU A 331 -38.03 1.55 -12.51
CA LEU A 331 -37.70 2.80 -13.23
C LEU A 331 -37.39 2.55 -14.70
N ALA A 332 -36.63 1.49 -15.03
CA ALA A 332 -36.35 1.11 -16.41
C ALA A 332 -37.63 0.71 -17.18
N LEU A 333 -38.51 -0.08 -16.55
CA LEU A 333 -39.80 -0.44 -17.12
C LEU A 333 -40.70 0.78 -17.35
N ALA A 334 -40.75 1.68 -16.39
CA ALA A 334 -41.54 2.90 -16.48
C ALA A 334 -41.05 3.82 -17.60
N GLN A 335 -39.73 3.97 -17.76
CA GLN A 335 -39.17 4.74 -18.88
C GLN A 335 -39.55 4.11 -20.22
N ALA A 336 -39.44 2.79 -20.35
CA ALA A 336 -39.79 2.10 -21.60
C ALA A 336 -41.30 2.17 -21.90
N ALA A 337 -42.15 2.11 -20.88
CA ALA A 337 -43.61 2.25 -21.01
C ALA A 337 -44.00 3.69 -21.38
N PHE A 338 -43.36 4.68 -20.76
CA PHE A 338 -43.52 6.10 -21.10
C PHE A 338 -43.14 6.36 -22.56
N ASP A 339 -42.00 5.85 -23.01
CA ASP A 339 -41.56 5.99 -24.41
C ASP A 339 -42.60 5.35 -25.36
N ALA A 340 -43.19 4.22 -24.97
CA ALA A 340 -44.23 3.52 -25.72
C ALA A 340 -45.60 4.20 -25.69
N ARG A 341 -45.73 5.35 -25.01
CA ARG A 341 -46.98 6.08 -24.74
C ARG A 341 -48.00 5.27 -23.95
N ASP A 342 -47.55 4.26 -23.19
CA ASP A 342 -48.38 3.49 -22.26
C ASP A 342 -48.24 4.07 -20.84
N PHE A 343 -48.88 5.22 -20.63
CA PHE A 343 -48.76 5.98 -19.38
C PHE A 343 -49.37 5.27 -18.18
N ALA A 344 -50.45 4.50 -18.40
CA ALA A 344 -51.07 3.68 -17.35
C ALA A 344 -50.07 2.66 -16.80
N LYS A 345 -49.38 1.95 -17.69
CA LYS A 345 -48.35 0.99 -17.31
C LYS A 345 -47.12 1.63 -16.70
N ALA A 346 -46.70 2.80 -17.22
CA ALA A 346 -45.58 3.54 -16.64
C ALA A 346 -45.85 3.91 -15.17
N ARG A 347 -47.08 4.35 -14.87
CA ARG A 347 -47.55 4.67 -13.53
C ARG A 347 -47.66 3.44 -12.63
N GLU A 348 -48.23 2.34 -13.15
CA GLU A 348 -48.31 1.06 -12.44
C GLU A 348 -46.91 0.56 -12.02
N ALA A 349 -45.93 0.66 -12.93
CA ALA A 349 -44.58 0.20 -12.68
C ALA A 349 -43.86 0.96 -11.54
N ILE A 350 -44.07 2.27 -11.42
CA ILE A 350 -43.41 3.10 -10.39
C ILE A 350 -44.24 3.27 -9.12
N GLN A 351 -45.52 2.91 -9.12
CA GLN A 351 -46.39 3.05 -7.94
C GLN A 351 -45.75 2.52 -6.65
N PRO A 352 -45.15 1.31 -6.61
CA PRO A 352 -44.50 0.81 -5.40
C PRO A 352 -43.34 1.67 -4.90
N LEU A 353 -42.67 2.41 -5.80
CA LEU A 353 -41.55 3.31 -5.43
C LEU A 353 -42.03 4.65 -4.86
N LEU A 354 -43.29 5.01 -5.09
CA LEU A 354 -43.90 6.19 -4.49
C LEU A 354 -44.27 5.93 -3.03
N ASP A 355 -44.64 4.70 -2.71
CA ASP A 355 -45.06 4.29 -1.37
C ASP A 355 -43.86 4.11 -0.42
N ASP A 356 -42.71 3.63 -0.94
CA ASP A 356 -41.47 3.35 -0.18
C ASP A 356 -40.54 4.57 -0.01
N GLY A 357 -41.02 5.79 -0.27
CA GLY A 357 -40.22 7.02 -0.23
C GLY A 357 -39.57 7.32 -1.58
N PRO A 358 -40.16 8.20 -2.41
CA PRO A 358 -39.73 8.39 -3.78
C PRO A 358 -38.41 9.15 -3.85
N THR A 359 -37.48 8.63 -4.65
CA THR A 359 -36.25 9.37 -5.03
C THR A 359 -36.56 10.49 -6.02
N VAL A 360 -35.57 11.35 -6.27
CA VAL A 360 -35.65 12.39 -7.29
C VAL A 360 -36.06 11.82 -8.65
N ARG A 361 -35.42 10.75 -9.15
CA ARG A 361 -35.77 10.11 -10.44
C ARG A 361 -37.20 9.60 -10.46
N THR A 362 -37.70 9.02 -9.36
CA THR A 362 -39.08 8.54 -9.28
C THR A 362 -40.09 9.69 -9.36
N CYS A 363 -39.85 10.78 -8.62
CA CYS A 363 -40.71 11.98 -8.68
C CYS A 363 -40.67 12.63 -10.07
N LEU A 364 -39.50 12.75 -10.69
CA LEU A 364 -39.34 13.29 -12.03
C LEU A 364 -40.02 12.41 -13.09
N MET A 365 -40.01 11.08 -12.93
CA MET A 365 -40.74 10.18 -13.82
C MET A 365 -42.26 10.44 -13.73
N MET A 366 -42.81 10.57 -12.52
CA MET A 366 -44.22 10.91 -12.33
C MET A 366 -44.58 12.27 -12.94
N ALA A 367 -43.74 13.29 -12.74
CA ALA A 367 -43.93 14.60 -13.34
C ALA A 367 -43.99 14.51 -14.88
N ARG A 368 -43.05 13.76 -15.50
CA ARG A 368 -43.02 13.55 -16.95
C ARG A 368 -44.28 12.85 -17.47
N ILE A 369 -44.78 11.84 -16.75
CA ILE A 369 -46.05 11.17 -17.09
C ILE A 369 -47.22 12.16 -17.05
N GLU A 370 -47.33 12.95 -15.97
CA GLU A 370 -48.40 13.94 -15.81
C GLU A 370 -48.37 15.04 -16.87
N GLU A 371 -47.18 15.51 -17.26
CA GLU A 371 -47.01 16.50 -18.33
C GLU A 371 -47.39 15.94 -19.70
N ALA A 372 -47.03 14.68 -19.97
CA ALA A 372 -47.33 14.05 -21.25
C ALA A 372 -48.84 13.78 -21.44
N GLU A 373 -49.57 13.48 -20.36
CA GLU A 373 -51.02 13.22 -20.39
C GLU A 373 -51.87 14.49 -20.32
N HIS A 374 -51.47 15.48 -19.51
CA HIS A 374 -52.33 16.64 -19.17
C HIS A 374 -51.77 17.98 -19.64
N GLY A 375 -50.63 17.99 -20.32
CA GLY A 375 -49.95 19.18 -20.82
C GLY A 375 -48.89 19.73 -19.87
N ALA A 376 -47.96 20.50 -20.43
CA ALA A 376 -46.87 21.13 -19.70
C ALA A 376 -47.40 22.06 -18.60
N GLY A 377 -46.83 21.96 -17.40
CA GLY A 377 -47.22 22.82 -16.27
C GLY A 377 -48.54 22.44 -15.58
N SER A 378 -49.06 21.23 -15.82
CA SER A 378 -50.21 20.70 -15.08
C SER A 378 -50.00 20.79 -13.57
N GLY A 379 -51.07 21.01 -12.80
CA GLY A 379 -50.97 21.18 -11.34
C GLY A 379 -50.31 19.98 -10.66
N ARG A 380 -50.63 18.77 -11.11
CA ARG A 380 -50.03 17.52 -10.63
C ARG A 380 -48.55 17.38 -11.01
N ALA A 381 -48.17 17.78 -12.22
CA ALA A 381 -46.75 17.79 -12.59
C ALA A 381 -45.94 18.72 -11.69
N ARG A 382 -46.45 19.93 -11.44
CA ARG A 382 -45.82 20.89 -10.51
C ARG A 382 -45.71 20.37 -9.10
N GLU A 383 -46.72 19.66 -8.61
CA GLU A 383 -46.67 19.00 -7.31
C GLU A 383 -45.55 17.95 -7.24
N TRP A 384 -45.41 17.10 -8.26
CA TRP A 384 -44.32 16.11 -8.31
C TRP A 384 -42.94 16.74 -8.43
N LEU A 385 -42.81 17.84 -9.18
CA LEU A 385 -41.56 18.61 -9.23
C LEU A 385 -41.21 19.22 -7.87
N ALA A 386 -42.19 19.74 -7.13
CA ALA A 386 -41.97 20.25 -5.77
C ALA A 386 -41.57 19.14 -4.78
N ARG A 387 -42.16 17.94 -4.93
CA ARG A 387 -41.74 16.75 -4.16
C ARG A 387 -40.31 16.31 -4.52
N ALA A 388 -39.94 16.34 -5.80
CA ALA A 388 -38.60 16.00 -6.26
C ALA A 388 -37.51 16.89 -5.62
N ALA A 389 -37.80 18.18 -5.37
CA ALA A 389 -36.85 19.09 -4.74
C ALA A 389 -36.44 18.68 -3.31
N HIS A 390 -37.29 17.91 -2.62
CA HIS A 390 -37.07 17.46 -1.24
C HIS A 390 -36.82 15.94 -1.14
N ALA A 391 -36.83 15.25 -2.28
CA ALA A 391 -36.67 13.81 -2.34
C ALA A 391 -35.20 13.39 -2.14
N PRO A 392 -34.94 12.21 -1.56
CA PRO A 392 -33.60 11.63 -1.52
C PRO A 392 -33.00 11.51 -2.93
N ARG A 393 -31.71 11.82 -3.04
CA ARG A 393 -30.96 11.72 -4.29
C ARG A 393 -30.79 10.24 -4.67
N ASP A 394 -30.85 9.98 -5.97
CA ASP A 394 -30.60 8.65 -6.51
C ASP A 394 -29.13 8.25 -6.35
N PRO A 395 -28.84 6.93 -6.36
CA PRO A 395 -27.47 6.44 -6.41
C PRO A 395 -26.67 7.04 -7.56
N VAL A 396 -25.40 7.35 -7.27
CA VAL A 396 -24.39 7.79 -8.23
C VAL A 396 -23.08 7.07 -7.92
N TRP A 397 -22.09 7.13 -8.81
CA TRP A 397 -20.76 6.60 -8.52
C TRP A 397 -20.05 7.53 -7.54
N ILE A 398 -19.60 7.00 -6.40
CA ILE A 398 -18.89 7.80 -5.38
C ILE A 398 -17.54 7.15 -5.05
N ALA A 399 -16.47 7.93 -5.08
CA ALA A 399 -15.14 7.56 -4.62
C ALA A 399 -14.51 8.69 -3.81
N ASP A 400 -14.08 8.39 -2.58
CA ASP A 400 -13.34 9.33 -1.71
C ASP A 400 -13.97 10.73 -1.61
N GLY A 401 -15.32 10.78 -1.53
CA GLY A 401 -16.08 12.03 -1.42
C GLY A 401 -16.43 12.69 -2.76
N VAL A 402 -15.90 12.21 -3.89
CA VAL A 402 -16.23 12.68 -5.23
C VAL A 402 -17.39 11.88 -5.79
N ALA A 403 -18.47 12.57 -6.18
CA ALA A 403 -19.58 11.99 -6.91
C ALA A 403 -19.39 12.17 -8.43
N SER A 404 -19.62 11.10 -9.19
CA SER A 404 -19.53 11.09 -10.65
C SER A 404 -20.78 10.43 -11.26
N PRO A 405 -21.33 10.98 -12.36
CA PRO A 405 -22.39 10.31 -13.11
C PRO A 405 -21.87 9.10 -13.89
N THR A 406 -20.58 9.07 -14.22
CA THR A 406 -19.93 7.99 -14.98
C THR A 406 -18.95 7.24 -14.08
N TRP A 407 -18.88 5.93 -14.27
CA TRP A 407 -17.87 5.13 -13.59
C TRP A 407 -16.47 5.50 -14.10
N GLU A 408 -15.54 5.63 -13.16
CA GLU A 408 -14.11 5.77 -13.43
C GLU A 408 -13.34 4.61 -12.76
N PRO A 409 -12.26 4.11 -13.37
CA PRO A 409 -11.50 2.99 -12.82
C PRO A 409 -10.72 3.33 -11.55
N ILE A 410 -10.40 4.61 -11.34
CA ILE A 410 -9.54 5.10 -10.27
C ILE A 410 -10.15 6.34 -9.62
N SER A 411 -9.91 6.49 -8.31
CA SER A 411 -10.26 7.73 -7.61
C SER A 411 -9.38 8.90 -8.06
N PRO A 412 -9.94 10.06 -8.42
CA PRO A 412 -9.15 11.24 -8.77
C PRO A 412 -8.44 11.86 -7.55
N VAL A 413 -8.89 11.53 -6.33
CA VAL A 413 -8.32 12.09 -5.08
C VAL A 413 -7.20 11.20 -4.55
N SER A 414 -7.45 9.89 -4.48
CA SER A 414 -6.53 8.97 -3.82
C SER A 414 -5.74 8.08 -4.80
N GLY A 415 -6.07 8.11 -6.10
CA GLY A 415 -5.51 7.20 -7.11
C GLY A 415 -5.82 5.73 -6.89
N ARG A 416 -6.72 5.39 -5.95
CA ARG A 416 -7.06 3.99 -5.61
C ARG A 416 -7.88 3.38 -6.73
N ILE A 417 -7.48 2.20 -7.18
CA ILE A 417 -8.21 1.38 -8.15
C ILE A 417 -9.50 0.86 -7.51
N ASP A 418 -10.57 0.78 -8.30
CA ASP A 418 -11.85 0.17 -7.87
C ASP A 418 -12.48 0.89 -6.67
N ALA A 419 -12.24 2.20 -6.58
CA ALA A 419 -12.71 3.04 -5.49
C ALA A 419 -14.17 3.49 -5.66
N PHE A 420 -14.67 3.55 -6.90
CA PHE A 420 -16.02 4.01 -7.20
C PHE A 420 -17.07 2.96 -6.85
N VAL A 421 -17.97 3.32 -5.94
CA VAL A 421 -19.09 2.48 -5.51
C VAL A 421 -20.41 3.15 -5.89
N TRP A 422 -21.36 2.35 -6.39
CA TRP A 422 -22.70 2.82 -6.72
C TRP A 422 -23.57 2.89 -5.46
N GLN A 423 -23.84 4.09 -4.97
CA GLN A 423 -24.61 4.28 -3.74
C GLN A 423 -25.30 5.65 -3.71
N ALA A 424 -26.37 5.76 -2.91
CA ALA A 424 -27.00 7.05 -2.66
C ALA A 424 -26.00 7.99 -1.98
N PRO A 425 -25.82 9.22 -2.48
CA PRO A 425 -24.94 10.17 -1.81
C PRO A 425 -25.48 10.43 -0.40
N PRO A 426 -24.60 10.51 0.61
CA PRO A 426 -25.04 10.93 1.94
C PRO A 426 -25.75 12.27 1.78
N ASN A 427 -26.93 12.42 2.41
CA ASN A 427 -27.75 13.62 2.31
C ASN A 427 -26.96 14.84 2.79
N LEU A 428 -26.19 15.44 1.88
CA LEU A 428 -25.59 16.74 2.05
C LEU A 428 -26.73 17.74 1.92
N LEU A 429 -27.28 18.12 3.06
CA LEU A 429 -27.86 19.44 3.18
C LEU A 429 -26.81 20.42 2.64
N THR A 430 -27.18 21.17 1.61
CA THR A 430 -26.47 22.33 1.02
C THR A 430 -25.17 22.09 0.23
N GLY A 431 -25.27 22.27 -1.10
CA GLY A 431 -24.32 23.06 -1.90
C GLY A 431 -22.89 22.57 -2.03
N GLN A 432 -22.65 21.60 -2.91
CA GLN A 432 -21.47 21.64 -3.75
C GLN A 432 -21.94 21.69 -5.21
N GLU A 433 -21.64 22.80 -5.87
CA GLU A 433 -21.76 22.95 -7.33
C GLU A 433 -21.08 21.76 -8.01
N PRO A 434 -21.64 21.20 -9.10
CA PRO A 434 -20.93 20.24 -9.92
C PRO A 434 -19.66 20.92 -10.44
N PHE A 435 -18.49 20.31 -10.23
CA PHE A 435 -17.28 20.72 -10.92
C PHE A 435 -17.52 20.51 -12.42
N GLU A 436 -17.75 21.60 -13.14
CA GLU A 436 -17.88 21.63 -14.58
C GLU A 436 -16.57 21.11 -15.17
N SER A 437 -16.62 19.97 -15.85
CA SER A 437 -15.47 19.47 -16.60
C SER A 437 -15.10 20.54 -17.62
N ALA A 438 -13.92 21.15 -17.50
CA ALA A 438 -13.41 22.08 -18.49
C ALA A 438 -13.40 21.40 -19.86
N ALA A 439 -14.31 21.83 -20.74
CA ALA A 439 -14.22 21.53 -22.15
C ALA A 439 -13.00 22.28 -22.72
N PRO A 440 -12.23 21.70 -23.65
CA PRO A 440 -11.11 22.40 -24.25
C PRO A 440 -11.63 23.61 -25.03
N GLU A 441 -11.11 24.80 -24.70
CA GLU A 441 -11.39 26.04 -25.43
C GLU A 441 -11.04 25.83 -26.90
N ALA A 442 -12.08 25.78 -27.75
CA ALA A 442 -11.90 25.88 -29.19
C ALA A 442 -11.48 27.31 -29.52
N GLU A 443 -10.19 27.46 -29.80
CA GLU A 443 -9.56 28.69 -30.26
C GLU A 443 -10.30 29.23 -31.50
N SER A 444 -11.09 30.28 -31.28
CA SER A 444 -11.76 31.03 -32.34
C SER A 444 -10.72 31.87 -33.07
N ALA A 445 -10.12 31.29 -34.11
CA ALA A 445 -9.30 32.03 -35.07
C ALA A 445 -10.20 33.00 -35.85
N ALA A 446 -10.24 34.26 -35.41
CA ALA A 446 -10.84 35.35 -36.15
C ALA A 446 -10.05 35.61 -37.43
N LEU A 447 -10.67 35.32 -38.57
CA LEU A 447 -10.27 35.75 -39.90
C LEU A 447 -10.24 37.28 -39.98
N ALA A 448 -9.03 37.87 -39.98
CA ALA A 448 -8.82 39.24 -40.39
C ALA A 448 -8.89 39.34 -41.92
N ALA A 449 -9.94 39.98 -42.44
CA ALA A 449 -10.02 40.39 -43.84
C ALA A 449 -9.08 41.58 -44.10
N PRO A 450 -8.41 41.65 -45.27
CA PRO A 450 -7.54 42.77 -45.61
C PRO A 450 -8.35 43.90 -46.23
N ARG A 451 -8.02 45.16 -45.92
CA ARG A 451 -8.45 46.36 -46.66
C ARG A 451 -7.42 47.48 -46.49
N PRO A 452 -7.38 48.41 -47.44
CA PRO A 452 -7.04 48.26 -48.86
C PRO A 452 -5.55 48.56 -49.14
#